data_AF-A0A2S8PW49-F1
#
_entry.id   AF-A0A2S8PW49-F1
#
_cell.length_a   1.000
_cell.length_b   1.000
_cell.length_c   1.000
_cell.angle_alpha   90.00
_cell.angle_beta   90.00
_cell.angle_gamma   90.00
#
_symmetry.space_group_name_H-M   'P 1'
#
loop_
_entity.id
_entity.type
_entity.pdbx_description
1 polymer ?
#
loop_
_entity_poly.entity_id
_entity_poly.type
_entity_poly.pdbx_seq_one_letter_code
_entity_poly.pdbx_strand_id
1 'polypeptide(L)'
;MTSVSKAMLIDTLQSKRDNNTIANALREVSLTPLYPIDIAAILRQLDFPISEIAIALHKHFPTLDPLDVGQMLLDPKVYPATTRPELIAALGRAGFQAQEAELAANILYPVTISVSADKPWQNSDVTVNTNLTTTITYLSGTWSFDPRYNNCQAEGDKAHIAQEDYALPGQPVGALVGRVGETVFLIGREASVPNGLSGELQLCINDDLNGRYGAGLTDNKGKLEVKISTRK
;
A
#
# COMPACT_ATOMS: atom_id res chain seq x y z
N MET A 1 -14.79 -25.07 42.81
CA MET A 1 -14.31 -24.38 41.59
C MET A 1 -15.41 -24.44 40.55
N THR A 2 -16.19 -23.36 40.47
CA THR A 2 -17.30 -23.21 39.51
C THR A 2 -16.71 -22.83 38.16
N SER A 3 -16.80 -23.73 37.18
CA SER A 3 -16.44 -23.42 35.80
C SER A 3 -17.46 -22.43 35.23
N VAL A 4 -17.02 -21.19 35.00
CA VAL A 4 -17.81 -20.21 34.25
C VAL A 4 -17.80 -20.66 32.79
N SER A 5 -18.97 -20.95 32.22
CA SER A 5 -19.07 -21.37 30.82
C SER A 5 -18.76 -20.20 29.89
N LYS A 6 -18.22 -20.49 28.70
CA LYS A 6 -17.91 -19.49 27.66
C LYS A 6 -19.10 -18.56 27.35
N ALA A 7 -20.33 -19.06 27.49
CA ALA A 7 -21.56 -18.28 27.33
C ALA A 7 -21.79 -17.25 28.45
N MET A 8 -21.55 -17.61 29.72
CA MET A 8 -21.66 -16.67 30.85
C MET A 8 -20.64 -15.54 30.78
N LEU A 9 -19.44 -15.82 30.25
CA LEU A 9 -18.41 -14.80 30.06
C LEU A 9 -18.86 -13.78 29.00
N ILE A 10 -19.42 -14.26 27.89
CA ILE A 10 -19.94 -13.40 26.80
C ILE A 10 -21.09 -12.50 27.30
N ASP A 11 -22.06 -13.05 28.04
CA ASP A 11 -23.18 -12.28 28.60
C ASP A 11 -22.72 -11.22 29.62
N THR A 12 -21.71 -11.56 30.44
CA THR A 12 -21.15 -10.62 31.43
C THR A 12 -20.38 -9.48 30.73
N LEU A 13 -19.68 -9.78 29.63
CA LEU A 13 -18.91 -8.79 28.87
C LEU A 13 -19.81 -7.88 28.02
N GLN A 14 -20.92 -8.38 27.47
CA GLN A 14 -21.92 -7.57 26.76
C GLN A 14 -22.55 -6.49 27.65
N SER A 15 -22.63 -6.73 28.96
CA SER A 15 -23.13 -5.75 29.95
C SER A 15 -22.18 -4.57 30.23
N LYS A 16 -20.91 -4.67 29.81
CA LYS A 16 -19.87 -3.67 30.04
C LYS A 16 -19.38 -3.13 28.70
N ARG A 17 -20.02 -2.07 28.17
CA ARG A 17 -19.70 -1.38 26.89
C ARG A 17 -18.33 -0.66 26.88
N ASP A 18 -17.30 -1.20 27.52
CA ASP A 18 -15.94 -0.67 27.48
C ASP A 18 -14.97 -1.79 27.09
N ASN A 19 -14.42 -1.69 25.89
CA ASN A 19 -13.52 -2.68 25.33
C ASN A 19 -12.21 -2.81 26.14
N ASN A 20 -11.82 -1.80 26.91
CA ASN A 20 -10.69 -1.93 27.85
C ASN A 20 -11.02 -2.87 29.01
N THR A 21 -12.21 -2.72 29.59
CA THR A 21 -12.68 -3.59 30.66
C THR A 21 -12.82 -5.04 30.17
N ILE A 22 -13.25 -5.23 28.92
CA ILE A 22 -13.39 -6.56 28.31
C ILE A 22 -12.02 -7.20 28.02
N ALA A 23 -11.09 -6.46 27.41
CA ALA A 23 -9.75 -6.97 27.12
C ALA A 23 -8.99 -7.34 28.40
N ASN A 24 -9.14 -6.53 29.46
CA ASN A 24 -8.57 -6.83 30.78
C ASN A 24 -9.19 -8.09 31.41
N ALA A 25 -10.52 -8.18 31.42
CA ALA A 25 -11.23 -9.33 31.99
C ALA A 25 -10.87 -10.65 31.28
N LEU A 26 -10.71 -10.62 29.94
CA LEU A 26 -10.29 -11.78 29.17
C LEU A 26 -8.88 -12.25 29.55
N ARG A 27 -7.94 -11.31 29.74
CA ARG A 27 -6.58 -11.63 30.20
C ARG A 27 -6.54 -12.19 31.61
N GLU A 28 -7.36 -11.67 32.52
CA GLU A 28 -7.39 -12.08 33.93
C GLU A 28 -8.05 -13.45 34.15
N VAL A 29 -9.04 -13.82 33.32
CA VAL A 29 -9.84 -15.05 33.51
C VAL A 29 -9.34 -16.23 32.68
N SER A 30 -8.54 -15.98 31.64
CA SER A 30 -8.11 -17.04 30.72
C SER A 30 -7.05 -17.96 31.35
N LEU A 31 -7.36 -19.26 31.43
CA LEU A 31 -6.42 -20.31 31.86
C LEU A 31 -5.35 -20.64 30.79
N THR A 32 -5.43 -20.02 29.60
CA THR A 32 -4.45 -20.11 28.51
C THR A 32 -3.97 -18.71 28.10
N PRO A 33 -2.71 -18.53 27.65
CA PRO A 33 -2.25 -17.24 27.15
C PRO A 33 -3.12 -16.79 25.97
N LEU A 34 -3.72 -15.61 26.08
CA LEU A 34 -4.42 -14.98 24.94
C LEU A 34 -3.44 -14.12 24.17
N TYR A 35 -3.25 -14.43 22.90
CA TYR A 35 -2.44 -13.62 22.00
C TYR A 35 -3.23 -12.40 21.52
N PRO A 36 -2.55 -11.33 21.05
CA PRO A 36 -3.24 -10.14 20.55
C PRO A 36 -4.34 -10.45 19.54
N ILE A 37 -4.09 -11.38 18.62
CA ILE A 37 -5.05 -11.79 17.59
C ILE A 37 -6.30 -12.46 18.18
N ASP A 38 -6.18 -13.20 19.27
CA ASP A 38 -7.33 -13.83 19.94
C ASP A 38 -8.24 -12.76 20.56
N ILE A 39 -7.64 -11.73 21.16
CA ILE A 39 -8.38 -10.58 21.70
C ILE A 39 -9.09 -9.83 20.57
N ALA A 40 -8.42 -9.57 19.45
CA ALA A 40 -9.03 -8.92 18.30
C ALA A 40 -10.24 -9.71 17.75
N ALA A 41 -10.10 -11.02 17.60
CA ALA A 41 -11.18 -11.90 17.14
C ALA A 41 -12.36 -11.94 18.13
N ILE A 42 -12.10 -11.96 19.44
CA ILE A 42 -13.17 -11.91 20.45
C ILE A 42 -13.89 -10.57 20.42
N LEU A 43 -13.16 -9.46 20.36
CA LEU A 43 -13.77 -8.12 20.27
C LEU A 43 -14.60 -7.98 18.99
N ARG A 44 -14.14 -8.55 17.88
CA ARG A 44 -14.94 -8.63 16.64
C ARG A 44 -16.24 -9.41 16.84
N GLN A 45 -16.21 -10.56 17.52
CA GLN A 45 -17.40 -11.36 17.80
C GLN A 45 -18.41 -10.66 18.71
N LEU A 46 -17.94 -9.70 19.52
CA LEU A 46 -18.76 -8.82 20.34
C LEU A 46 -19.19 -7.54 19.58
N ASP A 47 -19.01 -7.51 18.27
CA ASP A 47 -19.38 -6.42 17.35
C ASP A 47 -18.72 -5.07 17.66
N PHE A 48 -17.53 -5.07 18.26
CA PHE A 48 -16.73 -3.84 18.38
C PHE A 48 -16.26 -3.37 16.99
N PRO A 49 -16.36 -2.06 16.69
CA PRO A 49 -15.89 -1.54 15.41
C PRO A 49 -14.35 -1.60 15.33
N ILE A 50 -13.82 -1.65 14.11
CA ILE A 50 -12.38 -1.82 13.86
C ILE A 50 -11.49 -0.82 14.63
N SER A 51 -11.90 0.45 14.75
CA SER A 51 -11.12 1.46 15.49
C SER A 51 -11.03 1.17 16.99
N GLU A 52 -12.09 0.62 17.57
CA GLU A 52 -12.13 0.25 18.99
C GLU A 52 -11.25 -0.99 19.27
N ILE A 53 -11.15 -1.91 18.31
CA ILE A 53 -10.22 -3.04 18.35
C ILE A 53 -8.77 -2.54 18.21
N ALA A 54 -8.51 -1.62 17.28
CA ALA A 54 -7.19 -1.01 17.09
C ALA A 54 -6.70 -0.30 18.36
N ILE A 55 -7.57 0.49 19.00
CA ILE A 55 -7.30 1.15 20.29
C ILE A 55 -6.96 0.11 21.37
N ALA A 56 -7.74 -0.97 21.48
CA ALA A 56 -7.49 -2.01 22.47
C ALA A 56 -6.15 -2.72 22.22
N LEU A 57 -5.83 -3.06 20.97
CA LEU A 57 -4.56 -3.70 20.61
C LEU A 57 -3.37 -2.81 20.97
N HIS A 58 -3.38 -1.54 20.55
CA HIS A 58 -2.28 -0.62 20.83
C HIS A 58 -2.10 -0.37 22.34
N LYS A 59 -3.20 -0.19 23.08
CA LYS A 59 -3.15 0.09 24.52
C LYS A 59 -2.64 -1.10 25.35
N HIS A 60 -3.06 -2.32 25.01
CA HIS A 60 -2.75 -3.51 25.81
C HIS A 60 -1.50 -4.25 25.36
N PHE A 61 -1.04 -3.98 24.14
CA PHE A 61 0.17 -4.56 23.56
C PHE A 61 1.03 -3.43 22.96
N PRO A 62 1.65 -2.59 23.81
CA PRO A 62 2.37 -1.40 23.38
C PRO A 62 3.64 -1.68 22.55
N THR A 63 4.03 -2.95 22.43
CA THR A 63 5.14 -3.37 21.57
C THR A 63 4.72 -3.59 20.10
N LEU A 64 3.42 -3.65 19.82
CA LEU A 64 2.91 -3.81 18.46
C LEU A 64 3.05 -2.48 17.72
N ASP A 65 3.68 -2.54 16.55
CA ASP A 65 3.73 -1.39 15.66
C ASP A 65 2.45 -1.30 14.79
N PRO A 66 2.27 -0.22 14.00
CA PRO A 66 1.08 -0.05 13.18
C PRO A 66 0.90 -1.15 12.11
N LEU A 67 1.99 -1.75 11.63
CA LEU A 67 1.92 -2.85 10.67
C LEU A 67 1.40 -4.11 11.37
N ASP A 68 1.90 -4.43 12.56
CA ASP A 68 1.43 -5.58 13.34
C ASP A 68 -0.07 -5.46 13.65
N VAL A 69 -0.50 -4.28 14.14
CA VAL A 69 -1.92 -4.01 14.42
C VAL A 69 -2.73 -4.12 13.12
N GLY A 70 -2.27 -3.52 12.03
CA GLY A 70 -2.96 -3.58 10.74
C GLY A 70 -3.12 -5.01 10.21
N GLN A 71 -2.09 -5.84 10.31
CA GLN A 71 -2.17 -7.27 9.95
C GLN A 71 -3.23 -8.00 10.76
N MET A 72 -3.31 -7.74 12.06
CA MET A 72 -4.33 -8.36 12.92
C MET A 72 -5.74 -7.89 12.60
N LEU A 73 -5.93 -6.60 12.28
CA LEU A 73 -7.24 -6.08 11.90
C LEU A 73 -7.73 -6.68 10.57
N LEU A 74 -6.82 -6.94 9.63
CA LEU A 74 -7.11 -7.56 8.33
C LEU A 74 -7.13 -9.09 8.36
N ASP A 75 -6.91 -9.71 9.53
CA ASP A 75 -7.01 -11.16 9.67
C ASP A 75 -8.42 -11.65 9.26
N PRO A 76 -8.54 -12.81 8.61
CA PRO A 76 -9.84 -13.37 8.20
C PRO A 76 -10.89 -13.47 9.31
N LYS A 77 -10.49 -13.52 10.58
CA LYS A 77 -11.37 -13.61 11.75
C LYS A 77 -11.80 -12.25 12.32
N VAL A 78 -11.24 -11.14 11.81
CA VAL A 78 -11.45 -9.79 12.35
C VAL A 78 -12.22 -8.94 11.32
N TYR A 79 -11.53 -8.21 10.46
CA TYR A 79 -12.13 -7.38 9.40
C TYR A 79 -11.31 -7.45 8.09
N PRO A 80 -11.28 -8.59 7.39
CA PRO A 80 -10.45 -8.77 6.19
C PRO A 80 -10.88 -7.91 4.99
N ALA A 81 -12.10 -7.39 5.01
CA ALA A 81 -12.65 -6.52 3.96
C ALA A 81 -12.48 -5.03 4.24
N THR A 82 -11.77 -4.66 5.31
CA THR A 82 -11.45 -3.27 5.60
C THR A 82 -10.72 -2.64 4.41
N THR A 83 -11.08 -1.41 4.10
CA THR A 83 -10.44 -0.63 3.03
C THR A 83 -9.21 0.11 3.55
N ARG A 84 -8.31 0.49 2.64
CA ARG A 84 -7.12 1.28 2.98
C ARG A 84 -7.44 2.54 3.82
N PRO A 85 -8.42 3.40 3.45
CA PRO A 85 -8.75 4.57 4.25
C PRO A 85 -9.32 4.23 5.64
N GLU A 86 -10.12 3.17 5.74
CA GLU A 86 -10.66 2.70 7.03
C GLU A 86 -9.56 2.18 7.95
N LEU A 87 -8.57 1.46 7.41
CA LEU A 87 -7.42 1.02 8.20
C LEU A 87 -6.63 2.21 8.74
N ILE A 88 -6.31 3.20 7.89
CA ILE A 88 -5.56 4.39 8.30
C ILE A 88 -6.33 5.15 9.38
N ALA A 89 -7.64 5.31 9.22
CA ALA A 89 -8.48 5.95 10.23
C ALA A 89 -8.51 5.17 11.56
N ALA A 90 -8.53 3.84 11.50
CA ALA A 90 -8.49 2.99 12.70
C ALA A 90 -7.16 3.10 13.44
N LEU A 91 -6.04 3.04 12.71
CA LEU A 91 -4.69 3.20 13.28
C LEU A 91 -4.49 4.60 13.86
N GLY A 92 -4.97 5.64 13.18
CA GLY A 92 -4.94 7.02 13.69
C GLY A 92 -5.74 7.19 14.98
N ARG A 93 -6.94 6.58 15.07
CA ARG A 93 -7.73 6.57 16.32
C ARG A 93 -7.07 5.80 17.45
N ALA A 94 -6.27 4.78 17.13
CA ALA A 94 -5.46 4.07 18.12
C ALA A 94 -4.33 4.94 18.68
N GLY A 95 -3.98 6.05 18.03
CA GLY A 95 -2.94 6.99 18.48
C GLY A 95 -1.59 6.85 17.76
N PHE A 96 -1.53 6.06 16.69
CA PHE A 96 -0.35 6.01 15.82
C PHE A 96 -0.20 7.30 15.00
N GLN A 97 1.03 7.69 14.68
CA GLN A 97 1.27 8.87 13.87
C GLN A 97 0.74 8.64 12.44
N ALA A 98 0.25 9.71 11.81
CA ALA A 98 -0.32 9.64 10.47
C ALA A 98 0.66 9.02 9.47
N GLN A 99 1.93 9.40 9.54
CA GLN A 99 2.97 8.86 8.66
C GLN A 99 3.17 7.35 8.87
N GLU A 100 3.16 6.86 10.10
CA GLU A 100 3.37 5.44 10.38
C GLU A 100 2.17 4.59 9.93
N ALA A 101 0.95 5.11 10.09
CA ALA A 101 -0.27 4.47 9.59
C ALA A 101 -0.27 4.37 8.06
N GLU A 102 0.16 5.42 7.36
CA GLU A 102 0.31 5.41 5.90
C GLU A 102 1.37 4.40 5.43
N LEU A 103 2.50 4.30 6.14
CA LEU A 103 3.55 3.33 5.81
C LEU A 103 3.06 1.88 5.99
N ALA A 104 2.35 1.59 7.08
CA ALA A 104 1.73 0.28 7.28
C ALA A 104 0.69 -0.03 6.19
N ALA A 105 -0.15 0.94 5.85
CA ALA A 105 -1.14 0.80 4.78
C ALA A 105 -0.51 0.55 3.42
N ASN A 106 0.63 1.20 3.08
CA ASN A 106 1.35 0.95 1.83
C ASN A 106 1.88 -0.49 1.71
N ILE A 107 2.25 -1.11 2.84
CA ILE A 107 2.67 -2.52 2.86
C ILE A 107 1.46 -3.45 2.71
N LEU A 108 0.36 -3.13 3.40
CA LEU A 108 -0.82 -4.00 3.48
C LEU A 108 -1.74 -3.91 2.26
N TYR A 109 -1.70 -2.81 1.52
CA TYR A 109 -2.49 -2.58 0.31
C TYR A 109 -1.59 -2.26 -0.88
N PRO A 110 -1.06 -3.28 -1.58
CA PRO A 110 -0.41 -3.09 -2.86
C PRO A 110 -1.34 -2.36 -3.85
N VAL A 111 -0.80 -1.35 -4.52
CA VAL A 111 -1.56 -0.53 -5.47
C VAL A 111 -1.46 -1.13 -6.86
N THR A 112 -2.56 -1.17 -7.60
CA THR A 112 -2.54 -1.39 -9.05
C THR A 112 -2.99 -0.12 -9.74
N ILE A 113 -2.17 0.38 -10.66
CA ILE A 113 -2.41 1.63 -11.39
C ILE A 113 -2.32 1.40 -12.89
N SER A 114 -3.18 2.10 -13.62
CA SER A 114 -3.17 2.20 -15.08
C SER A 114 -2.40 3.47 -15.50
N VAL A 115 -1.23 3.29 -16.12
CA VAL A 115 -0.37 4.39 -16.58
C VAL A 115 -0.64 4.63 -18.06
N SER A 116 -1.20 5.80 -18.39
CA SER A 116 -1.56 6.18 -19.78
C SER A 116 -0.35 6.75 -20.51
N ALA A 117 -0.20 6.44 -21.80
CA ALA A 117 0.95 6.85 -22.60
C ALA A 117 0.94 8.34 -23.00
N ASP A 118 -0.24 8.96 -22.95
CA ASP A 118 -0.52 10.34 -23.38
C ASP A 118 -0.41 11.37 -22.23
N LYS A 119 0.04 10.93 -21.04
CA LYS A 119 0.12 11.77 -19.85
C LYS A 119 1.52 11.80 -19.27
N PRO A 120 2.06 12.99 -18.95
CA PRO A 120 3.29 13.10 -18.19
C PRO A 120 3.03 12.63 -16.75
N TRP A 121 4.12 12.27 -16.05
CA TRP A 121 4.21 11.99 -14.61
C TRP A 121 2.88 11.83 -13.85
N GLN A 122 2.36 10.60 -13.86
CA GLN A 122 1.10 10.25 -13.21
C GLN A 122 1.37 9.82 -11.76
N ASN A 123 0.66 10.42 -10.81
CA ASN A 123 0.75 10.03 -9.40
C ASN A 123 0.30 8.59 -9.20
N SER A 124 1.07 7.84 -8.41
CA SER A 124 0.73 6.45 -8.06
C SER A 124 -0.04 6.30 -6.76
N ASP A 125 -0.27 7.40 -6.03
CA ASP A 125 -0.78 7.45 -4.65
C ASP A 125 0.07 6.66 -3.63
N VAL A 126 1.29 6.26 -4.02
CA VAL A 126 2.27 5.61 -3.14
C VAL A 126 3.36 6.62 -2.76
N THR A 127 3.50 6.82 -1.45
CA THR A 127 4.63 7.56 -0.86
C THR A 127 5.76 6.61 -0.54
N VAL A 128 6.91 6.82 -1.17
CA VAL A 128 8.17 6.10 -0.93
C VAL A 128 8.82 6.60 0.35
N ASN A 129 9.40 5.67 1.10
CA ASN A 129 10.16 5.93 2.31
C ASN A 129 11.53 5.27 2.23
N THR A 130 12.56 5.93 2.80
CA THR A 130 13.94 5.46 2.76
C THR A 130 14.17 4.13 3.49
N ASN A 131 13.27 3.75 4.39
CA ASN A 131 13.40 2.56 5.23
C ASN A 131 12.58 1.37 4.70
N LEU A 132 11.92 1.52 3.54
CA LEU A 132 11.11 0.48 2.93
C LEU A 132 11.59 0.22 1.50
N THR A 133 11.50 -1.04 1.07
CA THR A 133 11.68 -1.39 -0.34
C THR A 133 10.34 -1.27 -1.05
N THR A 134 10.24 -0.35 -2.01
CA THR A 134 9.08 -0.23 -2.91
C THR A 134 9.45 -0.83 -4.26
N THR A 135 8.71 -1.84 -4.71
CA THR A 135 8.89 -2.52 -6.00
C THR A 135 7.72 -2.19 -6.92
N ILE A 136 8.05 -1.86 -8.17
CA ILE A 136 7.12 -1.60 -9.25
C ILE A 136 7.24 -2.74 -10.26
N THR A 137 6.12 -3.40 -10.58
CA THR A 137 6.06 -4.56 -11.47
C THR A 137 5.02 -4.33 -12.55
N TYR A 138 5.43 -4.40 -13.82
CA TYR A 138 4.54 -4.44 -14.97
C TYR A 138 3.67 -5.70 -14.92
N LEU A 139 2.36 -5.53 -15.09
CA LEU A 139 1.40 -6.63 -15.14
C LEU A 139 0.98 -6.95 -16.57
N SER A 140 0.49 -5.94 -17.30
CA SER A 140 -0.11 -6.12 -18.62
C SER A 140 -0.26 -4.80 -19.37
N GLY A 141 -0.72 -4.89 -20.61
CA GLY A 141 -0.96 -3.74 -21.48
C GLY A 141 0.16 -3.49 -22.47
N THR A 142 -0.10 -2.59 -23.40
CA THR A 142 0.87 -2.10 -24.37
C THR A 142 0.54 -0.66 -24.67
N TRP A 143 1.54 0.12 -25.06
CA TRP A 143 1.33 1.47 -25.55
C TRP A 143 2.22 1.77 -26.75
N SER A 144 1.92 2.86 -27.45
CA SER A 144 2.71 3.40 -28.55
C SER A 144 3.23 4.77 -28.14
N PHE A 145 4.50 5.03 -28.44
CA PHE A 145 5.16 6.34 -28.33
C PHE A 145 5.15 7.12 -29.66
N ASP A 146 4.73 6.46 -30.75
CA ASP A 146 4.62 7.03 -32.09
C ASP A 146 3.89 6.01 -32.99
N PRO A 147 2.83 6.43 -33.72
CA PRO A 147 1.98 5.54 -34.50
C PRO A 147 2.68 4.87 -35.69
N ARG A 148 3.91 5.28 -36.04
CA ARG A 148 4.73 4.66 -37.11
C ARG A 148 5.42 3.38 -36.65
N TYR A 149 5.51 3.14 -35.34
CA TYR A 149 6.17 1.98 -34.76
C TYR A 149 5.18 1.02 -34.11
N ASN A 150 5.64 -0.20 -33.83
CA ASN A 150 4.86 -1.18 -33.10
C ASN A 150 4.66 -0.74 -31.65
N ASN A 151 3.52 -1.14 -31.06
CA ASN A 151 3.31 -0.95 -29.63
C ASN A 151 4.40 -1.68 -28.82
N CYS A 152 4.86 -1.04 -27.76
CA CYS A 152 5.81 -1.61 -26.82
C CYS A 152 5.13 -2.01 -25.49
N GLN A 153 5.79 -2.92 -24.78
CA GLN A 153 5.56 -3.19 -23.37
C GLN A 153 6.46 -2.29 -22.52
N ALA A 154 6.53 -2.55 -21.22
CA ALA A 154 7.22 -1.70 -20.26
C ALA A 154 8.74 -1.56 -20.51
N GLU A 155 9.37 -2.47 -21.26
CA GLU A 155 10.79 -2.37 -21.64
C GLU A 155 11.07 -1.32 -22.72
N GLY A 156 10.03 -0.80 -23.40
CA GLY A 156 10.17 0.11 -24.53
C GLY A 156 10.74 -0.56 -25.78
N ASP A 157 11.12 0.27 -26.76
CA ASP A 157 11.77 -0.17 -27.99
C ASP A 157 13.29 0.03 -27.90
N LYS A 158 14.03 -1.07 -27.79
CA LYS A 158 15.49 -1.05 -27.65
C LYS A 158 16.22 -0.55 -28.90
N ALA A 159 15.55 -0.49 -30.05
CA ALA A 159 16.13 0.08 -31.27
C ALA A 159 16.07 1.62 -31.28
N HIS A 160 15.25 2.23 -30.43
CA HIS A 160 15.07 3.68 -30.34
C HIS A 160 15.46 4.16 -28.96
N ILE A 161 16.52 4.97 -28.89
CA ILE A 161 17.05 5.48 -27.63
C ILE A 161 16.61 6.93 -27.42
N ALA A 162 16.13 7.22 -26.22
CA ALA A 162 15.61 8.51 -25.80
C ALA A 162 16.69 9.62 -25.86
N GLN A 163 16.32 10.77 -26.40
CA GLN A 163 17.19 11.95 -26.54
C GLN A 163 17.33 12.71 -25.21
N GLU A 164 18.15 13.77 -25.18
CA GLU A 164 18.52 14.51 -23.96
C GLU A 164 17.33 15.11 -23.20
N ASP A 165 16.26 15.54 -23.88
CA ASP A 165 15.09 16.14 -23.21
C ASP A 165 13.90 15.18 -23.01
N TYR A 166 14.10 13.87 -23.22
CA TYR A 166 13.11 12.85 -22.91
C TYR A 166 13.03 12.62 -21.39
N ALA A 167 11.98 11.95 -20.92
CA ALA A 167 11.78 11.66 -19.51
C ALA A 167 12.99 10.98 -18.84
N LEU A 168 13.63 10.03 -19.54
CA LEU A 168 14.86 9.37 -19.13
C LEU A 168 15.81 9.17 -20.33
N PRO A 169 16.71 10.13 -20.58
CA PRO A 169 17.65 10.08 -21.70
C PRO A 169 18.55 8.85 -21.68
N GLY A 170 18.93 8.36 -22.87
CA GLY A 170 19.82 7.22 -23.02
C GLY A 170 19.19 5.85 -22.73
N GLN A 171 17.91 5.81 -22.37
CA GLN A 171 17.13 4.57 -22.19
C GLN A 171 16.16 4.35 -23.38
N PRO A 172 15.62 3.14 -23.56
CA PRO A 172 14.67 2.88 -24.65
C PRO A 172 13.46 3.82 -24.61
N VAL A 173 13.07 4.35 -25.78
CA VAL A 173 11.83 5.12 -25.95
C VAL A 173 10.64 4.20 -25.71
N GLY A 174 9.60 4.72 -25.06
CA GLY A 174 8.43 3.92 -24.72
C GLY A 174 8.60 3.01 -23.51
N ALA A 175 9.76 3.03 -22.83
CA ALA A 175 9.93 2.27 -21.59
C ALA A 175 9.10 2.88 -20.45
N LEU A 176 8.67 2.05 -19.49
CA LEU A 176 8.09 2.53 -18.24
C LEU A 176 9.22 3.10 -17.36
N VAL A 177 9.04 4.33 -16.91
CA VAL A 177 9.96 5.03 -16.02
C VAL A 177 9.23 5.53 -14.78
N GLY A 178 9.97 5.62 -13.69
CA GLY A 178 9.49 6.17 -12.43
C GLY A 178 10.30 7.37 -12.00
N ARG A 179 9.69 8.25 -11.21
CA ARG A 179 10.41 9.29 -10.47
C ARG A 179 9.94 9.41 -9.03
N VAL A 180 10.88 9.81 -8.18
CA VAL A 180 10.62 10.29 -6.81
C VAL A 180 11.36 11.60 -6.64
N GLY A 181 10.62 12.69 -6.45
CA GLY A 181 11.16 14.03 -6.62
C GLY A 181 11.76 14.21 -8.01
N GLU A 182 13.00 14.71 -8.07
CA GLU A 182 13.73 14.93 -9.34
C GLU A 182 14.48 13.69 -9.84
N THR A 183 14.52 12.60 -9.06
CA THR A 183 15.27 11.40 -9.44
C THR A 183 14.42 10.50 -10.32
N VAL A 184 14.79 10.37 -11.59
CA VAL A 184 14.15 9.47 -12.56
C VAL A 184 14.94 8.17 -12.69
N PHE A 185 14.25 7.04 -12.84
CA PHE A 185 14.87 5.73 -13.01
C PHE A 185 14.06 4.83 -13.97
N LEU A 186 14.77 3.91 -14.62
CA LEU A 186 14.15 2.91 -15.49
C LEU A 186 13.43 1.86 -14.64
N ILE A 187 12.18 1.56 -14.97
CA ILE A 187 11.44 0.45 -14.36
C ILE A 187 11.48 -0.76 -15.27
N GLY A 188 11.17 -0.59 -16.56
CA GLY A 188 11.04 -1.75 -17.45
C GLY A 188 9.95 -2.69 -16.96
N ARG A 189 10.22 -4.00 -16.95
CA ARG A 189 9.27 -4.99 -16.40
C ARG A 189 9.14 -4.93 -14.88
N GLU A 190 10.24 -4.69 -14.19
CA GLU A 190 10.27 -4.67 -12.74
C GLU A 190 11.51 -3.92 -12.25
N ALA A 191 11.31 -3.03 -11.27
CA ALA A 191 12.40 -2.38 -10.56
C ALA A 191 11.99 -2.04 -9.14
N SER A 192 12.99 -1.96 -8.25
CA SER A 192 12.83 -1.29 -6.97
C SER A 192 13.17 0.19 -7.11
N VAL A 193 12.48 1.02 -6.33
CA VAL A 193 12.87 2.43 -6.19
C VAL A 193 14.31 2.50 -5.66
N PRO A 194 15.18 3.36 -6.24
CA PRO A 194 16.54 3.53 -5.75
C PRO A 194 16.62 3.87 -4.25
N ASN A 195 17.66 3.35 -3.59
CA ASN A 195 17.86 3.55 -2.16
C ASN A 195 18.04 5.04 -1.82
N GLY A 196 17.51 5.45 -0.66
CA GLY A 196 17.68 6.81 -0.15
C GLY A 196 16.67 7.83 -0.68
N LEU A 197 15.74 7.43 -1.55
CA LEU A 197 14.66 8.29 -2.02
C LEU A 197 13.46 8.28 -1.06
N SER A 198 12.77 9.41 -0.97
CA SER A 198 11.49 9.55 -0.27
C SER A 198 10.60 10.59 -0.96
N GLY A 199 9.29 10.39 -0.89
CA GLY A 199 8.31 11.25 -1.55
C GLY A 199 7.35 10.47 -2.43
N GLU A 200 6.51 11.19 -3.17
CA GLU A 200 5.53 10.58 -4.08
C GLU A 200 6.22 9.87 -5.23
N LEU A 201 5.78 8.64 -5.51
CA LEU A 201 6.17 7.92 -6.72
C LEU A 201 5.25 8.31 -7.87
N GLN A 202 5.85 8.73 -8.98
CA GLN A 202 5.15 9.05 -10.22
C GLN A 202 5.68 8.20 -11.36
N LEU A 203 4.80 7.84 -12.30
CA LEU A 203 5.11 6.95 -13.41
C LEU A 203 4.76 7.61 -14.75
N CYS A 204 5.54 7.36 -15.80
CA CYS A 204 5.15 7.71 -17.16
C CYS A 204 5.87 6.85 -18.21
N ILE A 205 5.50 7.07 -19.47
CA ILE A 205 6.25 6.57 -20.62
C ILE A 205 7.55 7.36 -20.78
N ASN A 206 8.63 6.69 -21.20
CA ASN A 206 9.88 7.34 -21.56
C ASN A 206 9.77 7.98 -22.93
N ASP A 207 9.37 9.25 -22.96
CA ASP A 207 9.14 9.99 -24.19
C ASP A 207 9.44 11.49 -24.03
N ASP A 208 9.30 12.24 -25.12
CA ASP A 208 9.42 13.69 -25.19
C ASP A 208 8.21 14.37 -24.54
N LEU A 209 8.27 14.51 -23.23
CA LEU A 209 7.17 15.04 -22.41
C LEU A 209 6.75 16.47 -22.80
N ASN A 210 7.63 17.22 -23.48
CA ASN A 210 7.43 18.61 -23.85
C ASN A 210 7.26 18.85 -25.36
N GLY A 211 7.31 17.80 -26.19
CA GLY A 211 7.19 17.91 -27.65
C GLY A 211 8.31 18.71 -28.33
N ARG A 212 9.54 18.63 -27.83
CA ARG A 212 10.71 19.31 -28.42
C ARG A 212 11.18 18.72 -29.76
N TYR A 213 10.99 17.43 -29.98
CA TYR A 213 11.51 16.69 -31.14
C TYR A 213 10.40 16.13 -32.03
N GLY A 214 9.13 16.37 -31.72
CA GLY A 214 8.00 15.86 -32.46
C GLY A 214 6.66 16.14 -31.79
N ALA A 215 5.73 15.20 -31.93
CA ALA A 215 4.38 15.31 -31.36
C ALA A 215 4.36 15.15 -29.82
N GLY A 216 5.48 14.76 -29.22
CA GLY A 216 5.56 14.47 -27.78
C GLY A 216 4.54 13.41 -27.39
N LEU A 217 3.77 13.66 -26.33
CA LEU A 217 2.76 12.72 -25.86
C LEU A 217 1.45 12.71 -26.66
N THR A 218 1.28 13.61 -27.63
CA THR A 218 -0.05 13.86 -28.24
C THR A 218 -0.50 12.79 -29.23
N ASP A 219 0.42 12.01 -29.78
CA ASP A 219 0.14 10.87 -30.65
C ASP A 219 0.32 9.51 -29.94
N ASN A 220 0.68 9.53 -28.66
CA ASN A 220 0.79 8.34 -27.83
C ASN A 220 -0.57 7.71 -27.55
N LYS A 221 -0.60 6.38 -27.52
CA LYS A 221 -1.84 5.63 -27.31
C LYS A 221 -1.62 4.40 -26.45
N GLY A 222 -2.64 4.03 -25.70
CA GLY A 222 -2.62 2.84 -24.85
C GLY A 222 -2.12 3.14 -23.44
N LYS A 223 -1.95 2.07 -22.67
CA LYS A 223 -1.68 2.13 -21.24
C LYS A 223 -1.06 0.84 -20.74
N LEU A 224 -0.34 0.93 -19.63
CA LEU A 224 0.20 -0.21 -18.90
C LEU A 224 -0.50 -0.35 -17.55
N GLU A 225 -0.82 -1.58 -17.15
CA GLU A 225 -1.24 -1.90 -15.79
C GLU A 225 -0.01 -2.30 -14.97
N VAL A 226 0.17 -1.67 -13.81
CA VAL A 226 1.37 -1.78 -12.99
C VAL A 226 0.98 -2.03 -11.54
N LYS A 227 1.65 -2.98 -10.89
CA LYS A 227 1.54 -3.23 -9.46
C LYS A 227 2.68 -2.53 -8.71
N ILE A 228 2.36 -1.92 -7.58
CA ILE A 228 3.32 -1.33 -6.66
C ILE A 228 3.16 -2.01 -5.31
N SER A 229 4.26 -2.53 -4.78
CA SER A 229 4.27 -3.24 -3.49
C SER A 229 5.39 -2.71 -2.61
N THR A 230 5.10 -2.53 -1.33
CA THR A 230 6.07 -2.04 -0.35
C THR A 230 6.32 -3.11 0.71
N ARG A 231 7.58 -3.25 1.13
CA ARG A 231 7.99 -4.17 2.21
C ARG A 231 9.06 -3.54 3.10
N LYS A 232 9.10 -3.97 4.35
CA LYS A 232 10.24 -3.70 5.26
C LYS A 232 11.49 -4.45 4.79
#